data_AF-A0A7M7NS68-F1
#
_entry.id   AF-A0A7M7NS68-F1
#
_cell.length_a   1.000
_cell.length_b   1.000
_cell.length_c   1.000
_cell.angle_alpha   90.00
_cell.angle_beta   90.00
_cell.angle_gamma   90.00
#
_symmetry.space_group_name_H-M   'P 1'
#
loop_
_entity.id
_entity.type
_entity.pdbx_description
1 polymer ?
#
loop_
_entity_poly.entity_id
_entity_poly.type
_entity_poly.pdbx_seq_one_letter_code
_entity_poly.pdbx_strand_id
1 'polypeptide(L)'
;MTSLDSDDVIQMVPKRLPHDHPLADRTELMGNDLKLICAKPDCLSNPCLHGSTCTETYDGYECLCSVCSSGNQCQDKLLKDCSEIYASGERISGVYKICPGSNVEDKEPIDVYCNIDEDGGWLVFQRRQDGTVDFYQNWAAYKNGFGDLEAEFWLGNDIIHRITYQGNYTLRIYMVDLNGQSSTALYNNFRVANESEGYRLKDLTYNATSSNGGSIVLLKPTAFYNDLPPIQFSKNGNYILY
;
A
#
# COMPACT_ATOMS: atom_id res chain seq x y z
N MET A 1 -41.68 40.31 -8.95
CA MET A 1 -42.94 40.21 -8.17
C MET A 1 -44.02 40.83 -9.02
N THR A 2 -45.14 40.23 -9.39
CA THR A 2 -45.82 38.92 -9.18
C THR A 2 -46.93 38.95 -10.24
N SER A 3 -47.24 37.89 -10.95
CA SER A 3 -48.27 36.92 -10.54
C SER A 3 -48.43 35.93 -11.69
N LEU A 4 -48.49 34.62 -11.39
CA LEU A 4 -48.96 33.62 -12.34
C LEU A 4 -50.42 33.96 -12.72
N ASP A 5 -50.76 33.93 -14.01
CA ASP A 5 -52.09 34.31 -14.53
C ASP A 5 -52.90 33.07 -14.95
N SER A 6 -54.00 32.89 -14.20
CA SER A 6 -55.28 32.16 -14.39
C SER A 6 -55.42 30.78 -15.04
N ASP A 7 -54.39 29.99 -15.35
CA ASP A 7 -54.60 28.56 -15.75
C ASP A 7 -53.44 27.59 -15.41
N ASP A 8 -52.52 27.97 -14.51
CA ASP A 8 -51.45 27.08 -14.07
C ASP A 8 -51.95 25.98 -13.11
N VAL A 9 -51.84 24.71 -13.52
CA VAL A 9 -52.32 23.55 -12.73
C VAL A 9 -51.16 22.72 -12.19
N ILE A 10 -51.09 22.60 -10.86
CA ILE A 10 -50.15 21.73 -10.13
C ILE A 10 -50.96 20.54 -9.55
N GLN A 11 -50.61 19.30 -9.92
CA GLN A 11 -51.31 18.07 -9.50
C GLN A 11 -50.35 17.02 -8.92
N MET A 12 -50.85 16.18 -7.99
CA MET A 12 -50.10 15.09 -7.35
C MET A 12 -50.97 13.83 -7.15
N VAL A 13 -50.33 12.66 -7.04
CA VAL A 13 -50.96 11.36 -6.68
C VAL A 13 -50.11 10.66 -5.60
N PRO A 14 -50.69 9.96 -4.60
CA PRO A 14 -49.91 9.33 -3.55
C PRO A 14 -49.24 8.03 -4.02
N LYS A 15 -47.95 7.83 -3.66
CA LYS A 15 -47.29 6.52 -3.73
C LYS A 15 -47.80 5.64 -2.59
N ARG A 16 -48.32 4.44 -2.87
CA ARG A 16 -48.63 3.42 -1.85
C ARG A 16 -47.44 2.47 -1.66
N LEU A 17 -47.19 2.06 -0.42
CA LEU A 17 -46.21 1.03 -0.06
C LEU A 17 -46.74 -0.39 -0.40
N PRO A 18 -45.88 -1.33 -0.85
CA PRO A 18 -46.26 -2.74 -1.01
C PRO A 18 -46.65 -3.38 0.32
N HIS A 19 -47.50 -4.42 0.26
CA HIS A 19 -48.11 -5.06 1.45
C HIS A 19 -47.09 -5.69 2.41
N ASP A 20 -45.90 -6.03 1.92
CA ASP A 20 -44.93 -6.84 2.66
C ASP A 20 -43.87 -5.98 3.39
N HIS A 21 -44.15 -4.68 3.56
CA HIS A 21 -43.23 -3.74 4.18
C HIS A 21 -43.29 -3.81 5.72
N PRO A 22 -42.17 -3.85 6.46
CA PRO A 22 -42.12 -4.00 7.93
C PRO A 22 -42.73 -2.82 8.75
N LEU A 23 -43.21 -1.76 8.08
CA LEU A 23 -43.98 -0.67 8.70
C LEU A 23 -45.49 -0.74 8.40
N ALA A 24 -45.94 -1.73 7.63
CA ALA A 24 -47.36 -2.00 7.43
C ALA A 24 -48.02 -2.56 8.70
N ASP A 25 -47.22 -3.11 9.62
CA ASP A 25 -47.67 -3.71 10.88
C ASP A 25 -47.39 -2.79 12.08
N ARG A 26 -47.83 -1.54 12.00
CA ARG A 26 -48.00 -0.68 13.18
C ARG A 26 -49.36 -0.01 13.16
N THR A 27 -50.25 -0.49 14.01
CA THR A 27 -51.61 0.00 14.28
C THR A 27 -51.68 1.31 15.08
N GLU A 28 -50.60 2.09 15.11
CA GLU A 28 -50.57 3.38 15.78
C GLU A 28 -50.09 4.43 14.77
N LEU A 29 -51.03 5.22 14.26
CA LEU A 29 -50.92 6.67 14.01
C LEU A 29 -52.22 7.15 13.38
N MET A 30 -53.15 7.55 14.25
CA MET A 30 -54.24 8.45 13.90
C MET A 30 -53.66 9.88 13.95
N GLY A 31 -53.77 10.66 12.87
CA GLY A 31 -53.41 12.08 12.88
C GLY A 31 -52.67 12.56 11.63
N ASN A 32 -52.95 13.80 11.24
CA ASN A 32 -52.53 14.48 10.01
C ASN A 32 -51.01 14.75 9.90
N ASP A 33 -50.16 13.73 9.79
CA ASP A 33 -48.71 13.96 9.58
C ASP A 33 -48.12 13.08 8.47
N LEU A 34 -47.44 13.75 7.54
CA LEU A 34 -46.66 13.18 6.44
C LEU A 34 -45.75 12.04 6.94
N LYS A 35 -46.08 10.79 6.61
CA LYS A 35 -45.21 9.65 6.88
C LYS A 35 -44.48 9.22 5.61
N LEU A 36 -43.28 9.77 5.50
CA LEU A 36 -42.13 9.33 4.71
C LEU A 36 -42.19 7.83 4.38
N ILE A 37 -42.01 7.53 3.09
CA ILE A 37 -41.72 6.19 2.58
C ILE A 37 -40.38 5.79 3.18
N CYS A 38 -40.36 4.90 4.19
CA CYS A 38 -39.10 4.30 4.60
C CYS A 38 -38.68 3.33 3.49
N ALA A 39 -37.72 3.71 2.65
CA ALA A 39 -36.94 2.73 1.92
C ALA A 39 -36.27 1.80 2.94
N LYS A 40 -36.24 0.49 2.68
CA LYS A 40 -35.38 -0.41 3.46
C LYS A 40 -33.96 0.14 3.34
N PRO A 41 -33.24 0.40 4.45
CA PRO A 41 -31.88 0.92 4.38
C PRO A 41 -31.02 -0.05 3.56
N ASP A 42 -30.35 0.44 2.53
CA ASP A 42 -29.53 -0.39 1.63
C ASP A 42 -28.37 -1.05 2.38
N CYS A 43 -27.83 -0.35 3.38
CA CYS A 43 -26.79 -0.84 4.28
C CYS A 43 -27.23 -1.99 5.18
N LEU A 44 -28.53 -2.24 5.36
CA LEU A 44 -29.02 -3.38 6.16
C LEU A 44 -28.60 -4.73 5.56
N SER A 45 -28.30 -4.76 4.26
CA SER A 45 -27.79 -5.96 3.57
C SER A 45 -26.31 -6.23 3.82
N ASN A 46 -25.61 -5.34 4.54
CA ASN A 46 -24.15 -5.34 4.71
C ASN A 46 -23.39 -5.49 3.37
N PRO A 47 -23.63 -4.59 2.40
CA PRO A 47 -23.04 -4.72 1.06
C PRO A 47 -21.53 -4.42 1.03
N CYS A 48 -21.00 -3.73 2.04
CA CYS A 48 -19.58 -3.39 2.13
C CYS A 48 -18.76 -4.52 2.76
N LEU A 49 -17.64 -4.88 2.13
CA LEU A 49 -16.77 -5.97 2.55
C LEU A 49 -15.59 -5.50 3.41
N HIS A 50 -14.84 -6.45 3.98
CA HIS A 50 -13.60 -6.20 4.73
C HIS A 50 -13.72 -5.22 5.91
N GLY A 51 -14.84 -5.26 6.63
CA GLY A 51 -15.09 -4.41 7.81
C GLY A 51 -15.32 -2.93 7.47
N SER A 52 -15.60 -2.62 6.20
CA SER A 52 -15.81 -1.26 5.72
C SER A 52 -17.15 -0.69 6.19
N THR A 53 -17.24 0.64 6.30
CA THR A 53 -18.45 1.31 6.80
C THR A 53 -19.42 1.59 5.66
N CYS A 54 -20.67 1.19 5.81
CA CYS A 54 -21.73 1.51 4.86
C CYS A 54 -22.45 2.80 5.28
N THR A 55 -22.68 3.70 4.32
CA THR A 55 -23.42 4.95 4.52
C THR A 55 -24.59 5.02 3.54
N GLU A 56 -25.77 5.37 4.05
CA GLU A 56 -26.96 5.57 3.23
C GLU A 56 -26.87 6.91 2.47
N THR A 57 -27.34 6.92 1.24
CA THR A 57 -27.40 8.10 0.37
C THR A 57 -28.82 8.25 -0.20
N TYR A 58 -29.10 9.36 -0.90
CA TYR A 58 -30.42 9.57 -1.52
C TYR A 58 -30.71 8.56 -2.65
N ASP A 59 -29.66 8.07 -3.32
CA ASP A 59 -29.74 7.19 -4.49
C ASP A 59 -29.21 5.76 -4.23
N GLY A 60 -29.05 5.35 -2.96
CA GLY A 60 -28.55 4.02 -2.60
C GLY A 60 -27.65 4.03 -1.38
N TYR A 61 -26.51 3.35 -1.46
CA TYR A 61 -25.47 3.35 -0.42
C TYR A 61 -24.08 3.66 -1.01
N GLU A 62 -23.18 4.10 -0.13
CA GLU A 62 -21.75 4.26 -0.41
C GLU A 62 -20.92 3.54 0.66
N CYS A 63 -19.86 2.86 0.24
CA CYS A 63 -18.93 2.17 1.13
C CYS A 63 -17.67 2.98 1.38
N LEU A 64 -17.40 3.28 2.65
CA LEU A 64 -16.14 3.85 3.11
C LEU A 64 -15.17 2.71 3.43
N CYS A 65 -14.22 2.47 2.51
CA CYS A 65 -13.29 1.36 2.60
C CYS A 65 -12.25 1.53 3.69
N SER A 66 -11.91 0.41 4.33
CA SER A 66 -10.75 0.29 5.21
C SER A 66 -9.44 0.58 4.46
N VAL A 67 -8.39 0.93 5.21
CA VAL A 67 -7.10 1.45 4.72
C VAL A 67 -6.36 0.54 3.72
N CYS A 68 -6.74 -0.73 3.55
CA CYS A 68 -6.17 -1.66 2.56
C CYS A 68 -7.22 -2.29 1.62
N SER A 69 -8.37 -1.66 1.42
CA SER A 69 -9.40 -2.11 0.49
C SER A 69 -9.87 -1.00 -0.44
N SER A 70 -10.37 -1.41 -1.60
CA SER A 70 -10.86 -0.54 -2.66
C SER A 70 -11.99 -1.21 -3.43
N GLY A 71 -12.58 -0.49 -4.38
CA GLY A 71 -13.77 -0.91 -5.11
C GLY A 71 -15.05 -0.36 -4.48
N ASN A 72 -16.15 -0.40 -5.24
CA ASN A 72 -17.45 0.15 -4.84
C ASN A 72 -18.06 -0.53 -3.60
N GLN A 73 -17.69 -1.78 -3.33
CA GLN A 73 -18.09 -2.56 -2.16
C GLN A 73 -16.88 -2.90 -1.28
N CYS A 74 -15.73 -2.26 -1.49
CA CYS A 74 -14.48 -2.57 -0.81
C CYS A 74 -14.02 -4.03 -0.96
N GLN A 75 -14.40 -4.65 -2.09
CA GLN A 75 -14.12 -6.04 -2.41
C GLN A 75 -12.67 -6.28 -2.81
N ASP A 76 -11.99 -5.25 -3.32
CA ASP A 76 -10.64 -5.38 -3.85
C ASP A 76 -9.65 -5.08 -2.72
N LYS A 77 -9.01 -6.13 -2.21
CA LYS A 77 -7.95 -5.99 -1.19
C LYS A 77 -6.65 -5.58 -1.87
N LEU A 78 -5.97 -4.57 -1.32
CA LEU A 78 -4.64 -4.19 -1.78
C LEU A 78 -3.65 -5.33 -1.48
N LEU A 79 -2.79 -5.59 -2.46
CA LEU A 79 -1.75 -6.62 -2.38
C LEU A 79 -0.63 -6.18 -1.45
N LYS A 80 -0.03 -7.12 -0.74
CA LYS A 80 0.89 -6.81 0.37
C LYS A 80 2.28 -6.40 -0.07
N ASP A 81 2.72 -6.90 -1.21
CA ASP A 81 4.01 -6.63 -1.81
C ASP A 81 4.03 -6.99 -3.30
N CYS A 82 5.17 -6.74 -3.95
CA CYS A 82 5.38 -7.00 -5.37
C CYS A 82 5.25 -8.48 -5.74
N SER A 83 5.45 -9.41 -4.80
CA SER A 83 5.32 -10.84 -5.09
C SER A 83 3.86 -11.24 -5.29
N GLU A 84 2.94 -10.67 -4.49
CA GLU A 84 1.51 -10.84 -4.67
C GLU A 84 1.03 -10.15 -5.97
N ILE A 85 1.59 -8.99 -6.33
CA ILE A 85 1.33 -8.31 -7.62
C ILE A 85 1.73 -9.21 -8.80
N TYR A 86 2.92 -9.81 -8.75
CA TYR A 86 3.32 -10.78 -9.78
C TYR A 86 2.38 -11.99 -9.84
N ALA A 87 1.98 -12.51 -8.68
CA ALA A 87 1.07 -13.66 -8.60
C ALA A 87 -0.34 -13.37 -9.12
N SER A 88 -0.79 -12.11 -9.08
CA SER A 88 -2.08 -11.70 -9.67
C SER A 88 -2.08 -11.64 -11.20
N GLY A 89 -0.93 -11.89 -11.84
CA GLY A 89 -0.78 -11.91 -13.30
C GLY A 89 -0.16 -10.64 -13.88
N GLU A 90 0.23 -9.68 -13.05
CA GLU A 90 0.88 -8.45 -13.51
C GLU A 90 2.29 -8.72 -14.04
N ARG A 91 2.65 -8.11 -15.18
CA ARG A 91 3.93 -8.33 -15.89
C ARG A 91 4.65 -7.05 -16.27
N ILE A 92 4.10 -5.88 -15.92
CA ILE A 92 4.71 -4.58 -16.22
C ILE A 92 5.43 -4.07 -14.97
N SER A 93 6.72 -3.74 -15.09
CA SER A 93 7.45 -3.04 -14.02
C SER A 93 6.97 -1.61 -13.87
N GLY A 94 6.90 -1.11 -12.64
CA GLY A 94 6.43 0.25 -12.38
C GLY A 94 6.15 0.53 -10.90
N VAL A 95 5.56 1.68 -10.62
CA VAL A 95 5.12 2.05 -9.28
C VAL A 95 3.75 1.45 -8.99
N TYR A 96 3.65 0.72 -7.88
CA TYR A 96 2.43 0.10 -7.40
C TYR A 96 2.15 0.51 -5.97
N LYS A 97 0.86 0.60 -5.64
CA LYS A 97 0.39 0.80 -4.28
C LYS A 97 0.22 -0.55 -3.59
N ILE A 98 0.95 -0.77 -2.49
CA ILE A 98 0.89 -2.00 -1.70
C ILE A 98 0.40 -1.72 -0.28
N CYS A 99 -0.12 -2.73 0.40
CA CYS A 99 -0.51 -2.65 1.81
C CYS A 99 0.23 -3.68 2.67
N PRO A 100 1.44 -3.36 3.15
CA PRO A 100 2.21 -4.26 4.00
C PRO A 100 1.53 -4.43 5.37
N GLY A 101 1.19 -5.66 5.73
CA GLY A 101 0.53 -6.05 6.97
C GLY A 101 -0.99 -6.08 6.81
N SER A 102 -1.62 -7.18 7.22
CA SER A 102 -3.07 -7.37 7.06
C SER A 102 -3.93 -6.83 8.22
N ASN A 103 -3.30 -6.47 9.34
CA ASN A 103 -3.99 -6.22 10.63
C ASN A 103 -3.52 -4.91 11.28
N VAL A 104 -3.37 -3.82 10.54
CA VAL A 104 -3.08 -2.53 11.17
C VAL A 104 -4.13 -1.53 10.74
N GLU A 105 -5.03 -1.22 11.66
CA GLU A 105 -6.12 -0.25 11.48
C GLU A 105 -5.61 1.18 11.18
N ASP A 106 -4.29 1.42 11.28
CA ASP A 106 -3.70 2.77 11.17
C ASP A 106 -2.52 2.88 10.20
N LYS A 107 -2.31 1.91 9.31
CA LYS A 107 -1.16 1.99 8.39
C LYS A 107 -1.57 2.10 6.93
N GLU A 108 -1.43 3.32 6.41
CA GLU A 108 -1.71 3.68 5.03
C GLU A 108 -1.00 2.78 4.01
N PRO A 109 -1.60 2.56 2.83
CA PRO A 109 -0.92 1.96 1.70
C PRO A 109 0.30 2.80 1.31
N ILE A 110 1.31 2.12 0.80
CA ILE A 110 2.57 2.75 0.40
C ILE A 110 2.80 2.52 -1.09
N ASP A 111 3.37 3.52 -1.75
CA ASP A 111 3.79 3.39 -3.14
C ASP A 111 5.23 2.85 -3.17
N VAL A 112 5.45 1.83 -4.00
CA VAL A 112 6.75 1.17 -4.16
C VAL A 112 6.99 0.87 -5.63
N TYR A 113 8.26 0.80 -6.03
CA TYR A 113 8.58 0.31 -7.36
C TYR A 113 8.70 -1.22 -7.34
N CYS A 114 7.90 -1.88 -8.17
CA CYS A 114 8.00 -3.31 -8.45
C CYS A 114 8.73 -3.54 -9.76
N ASN A 115 9.88 -4.20 -9.69
CA ASN A 115 10.49 -4.80 -10.87
C ASN A 115 9.88 -6.18 -11.09
N ILE A 116 9.10 -6.33 -12.15
CA ILE A 116 8.48 -7.59 -12.53
C ILE A 116 9.33 -8.25 -13.62
N ASP A 117 9.94 -9.38 -13.29
CA ASP A 117 10.73 -10.17 -14.23
C ASP A 117 10.27 -11.65 -14.24
N GLU A 118 10.98 -12.49 -15.00
CA GLU A 118 10.66 -13.92 -15.13
C GLU A 118 10.82 -14.68 -13.79
N ASP A 119 11.68 -14.18 -12.89
CA ASP A 119 11.95 -14.79 -11.58
C ASP A 119 10.94 -14.37 -10.51
N GLY A 120 10.18 -13.29 -10.74
CA GLY A 120 9.08 -12.87 -9.88
C GLY A 120 8.90 -11.35 -9.79
N GLY A 121 8.10 -10.95 -8.80
CA GLY A 121 7.88 -9.54 -8.47
C GLY A 121 8.80 -9.07 -7.37
N TRP A 122 9.75 -8.20 -7.72
CA TRP A 122 10.79 -7.71 -6.82
C TRP A 122 10.51 -6.28 -6.38
N LEU A 123 10.34 -6.10 -5.08
CA LEU A 123 10.27 -4.76 -4.50
C LEU A 123 11.66 -4.12 -4.51
N VAL A 124 11.77 -2.96 -5.15
CA VAL A 124 13.00 -2.16 -5.18
C VAL A 124 12.94 -1.16 -4.04
N PHE A 125 13.83 -1.30 -3.06
CA PHE A 125 13.93 -0.33 -1.94
C PHE A 125 15.12 0.64 -2.09
N GLN A 126 16.02 0.38 -3.03
CA GLN A 126 17.11 1.27 -3.41
C GLN A 126 17.40 1.12 -4.90
N ARG A 127 17.64 2.23 -5.59
CA ARG A 127 18.15 2.24 -6.96
C ARG A 127 19.18 3.33 -7.16
N ARG A 128 20.30 2.98 -7.80
CA ARG A 128 21.34 3.90 -8.32
C ARG A 128 21.52 3.65 -9.81
N GLN A 129 21.66 4.71 -10.60
CA GLN A 129 21.81 4.64 -12.05
C GLN A 129 22.69 5.76 -12.63
N ASP A 130 22.65 6.98 -12.09
CA ASP A 130 23.24 8.17 -12.72
C ASP A 130 23.85 9.18 -11.74
N GLY A 131 23.67 9.00 -10.43
CA GLY A 131 24.20 9.91 -9.41
C GLY A 131 23.43 11.23 -9.29
N THR A 132 22.20 11.31 -9.80
CA THR A 132 21.37 12.52 -9.71
C THR A 132 20.84 12.80 -8.31
N VAL A 133 20.77 11.78 -7.44
CA VAL A 133 20.31 11.92 -6.06
C VAL A 133 21.49 11.77 -5.10
N ASP A 134 21.59 12.71 -4.16
CA ASP A 134 22.60 12.66 -3.11
C ASP A 134 22.21 11.63 -2.03
N PHE A 135 23.07 10.62 -1.83
CA PHE A 135 22.90 9.61 -0.78
C PHE A 135 23.70 9.94 0.49
N TYR A 136 24.41 11.07 0.56
CA TYR A 136 25.00 11.57 1.80
C TYR A 136 23.94 12.28 2.66
N GLN A 137 22.96 11.50 3.11
CA GLN A 137 21.78 11.98 3.81
C GLN A 137 21.81 11.69 5.31
N ASN A 138 21.07 12.50 6.06
CA ASN A 138 20.94 12.34 7.51
C ASN A 138 20.00 11.17 7.90
N TRP A 139 19.95 10.87 9.20
CA TRP A 139 19.09 9.81 9.76
C TRP A 139 17.62 9.95 9.38
N ALA A 140 17.07 11.16 9.48
CA ALA A 140 15.66 11.42 9.20
C ALA A 140 15.31 11.14 7.73
N ALA A 141 16.19 11.51 6.80
CA ALA A 141 16.04 11.20 5.39
C ALA A 141 16.10 9.68 5.14
N TYR A 142 17.06 8.95 5.73
CA TYR A 142 17.10 7.49 5.59
C TYR A 142 15.92 6.76 6.26
N LYS A 143 15.38 7.31 7.35
CA LYS A 143 14.16 6.83 8.01
C LYS A 143 12.93 6.98 7.10
N ASN A 144 12.72 8.17 6.53
CA ASN A 144 11.53 8.51 5.76
C ASN A 144 11.61 8.09 4.28
N GLY A 145 12.81 8.00 3.72
CA GLY A 145 13.04 7.84 2.29
C GLY A 145 13.32 9.16 1.58
N PHE A 146 13.94 9.06 0.41
CA PHE A 146 14.30 10.19 -0.45
C PHE A 146 14.51 9.74 -1.90
N GLY A 147 14.46 10.68 -2.84
CA GLY A 147 14.58 10.41 -4.28
C GLY A 147 13.24 10.15 -4.97
N ASP A 148 13.28 9.52 -6.13
CA ASP A 148 12.12 9.22 -6.97
C ASP A 148 12.04 7.71 -7.26
N LEU A 149 10.88 7.10 -7.00
CA LEU A 149 10.65 5.67 -7.21
C LEU A 149 10.92 5.21 -8.65
N GLU A 150 10.79 6.11 -9.63
CA GLU A 150 11.06 5.83 -11.04
C GLU A 150 12.53 6.08 -11.44
N ALA A 151 13.33 6.72 -10.59
CA ALA A 151 14.75 7.03 -10.82
C ALA A 151 15.64 6.54 -9.66
N GLU A 152 16.54 7.38 -9.14
CA GLU A 152 17.34 7.06 -7.96
C GLU A 152 16.58 7.35 -6.67
N PHE A 153 16.58 6.40 -5.73
CA PHE A 153 15.90 6.58 -4.45
C PHE A 153 16.37 5.64 -3.34
N TRP A 154 16.01 6.01 -2.12
CA TRP A 154 15.96 5.17 -0.94
C TRP A 154 14.53 5.13 -0.41
N LEU A 155 13.95 3.94 -0.24
CA LEU A 155 12.54 3.80 0.12
C LEU A 155 12.19 4.30 1.53
N GLY A 156 13.16 4.27 2.45
CA GLY A 156 12.93 4.64 3.85
C GLY A 156 12.92 3.43 4.78
N ASN A 157 13.68 3.53 5.87
CA ASN A 157 13.90 2.41 6.78
C ASN A 157 12.64 1.97 7.53
N ASP A 158 11.72 2.89 7.84
CA ASP A 158 10.45 2.55 8.48
C ASP A 158 9.59 1.66 7.57
N ILE A 159 9.59 1.97 6.28
CA ILE A 159 8.89 1.19 5.25
C ILE A 159 9.57 -0.17 5.05
N ILE A 160 10.91 -0.20 4.90
CA ILE A 160 11.65 -1.45 4.72
C ILE A 160 11.48 -2.38 5.94
N HIS A 161 11.52 -1.82 7.16
CA HIS A 161 11.21 -2.56 8.38
C HIS A 161 9.78 -3.12 8.34
N ARG A 162 8.78 -2.28 8.04
CA ARG A 162 7.37 -2.69 7.97
C ARG A 162 7.17 -3.85 7.00
N ILE A 163 7.78 -3.80 5.82
CA ILE A 163 7.68 -4.85 4.81
C ILE A 163 8.34 -6.14 5.31
N THR A 164 9.62 -6.05 5.69
CA THR A 164 10.40 -7.24 6.07
C THR A 164 9.98 -7.87 7.39
N TYR A 165 9.16 -7.20 8.20
CA TYR A 165 8.59 -7.77 9.42
C TYR A 165 7.39 -8.70 9.15
N GLN A 166 6.79 -8.65 7.96
CA GLN A 166 5.62 -9.48 7.62
C GLN A 166 5.94 -10.97 7.47
N GLY A 167 7.19 -11.31 7.15
CA GLY A 167 7.58 -12.68 6.83
C GLY A 167 9.05 -12.78 6.41
N ASN A 168 9.40 -13.88 5.76
CA ASN A 168 10.75 -14.12 5.29
C ASN A 168 10.93 -13.54 3.88
N TYR A 169 11.83 -12.58 3.74
CA TYR A 169 12.13 -11.95 2.46
C TYR A 169 13.51 -12.37 1.95
N THR A 170 13.60 -12.68 0.66
CA THR A 170 14.87 -12.86 -0.03
C THR A 170 15.35 -11.51 -0.56
N LEU A 171 16.62 -11.20 -0.36
CA LEU A 171 17.27 -10.00 -0.91
C LEU A 171 18.05 -10.37 -2.17
N ARG A 172 17.82 -9.62 -3.25
CA ARG A 172 18.61 -9.66 -4.49
C ARG A 172 19.33 -8.33 -4.66
N ILE A 173 20.66 -8.39 -4.79
CA ILE A 173 21.50 -7.24 -5.11
C ILE A 173 22.03 -7.46 -6.52
N TYR A 174 21.65 -6.57 -7.44
CA TYR A 174 22.16 -6.54 -8.80
C TYR A 174 23.04 -5.30 -8.98
N MET A 175 24.26 -5.49 -9.47
CA MET A 175 25.22 -4.41 -9.66
C MET A 175 25.91 -4.53 -11.01
N VAL A 176 26.03 -3.40 -11.71
CA VAL A 176 26.80 -3.28 -12.95
C VAL A 176 28.03 -2.44 -12.67
N ASP A 177 29.21 -2.86 -13.14
CA ASP A 177 30.43 -2.06 -13.04
C ASP A 177 30.60 -1.09 -14.23
N LEU A 178 31.64 -0.26 -14.16
CA LEU A 178 31.94 0.72 -15.21
C LEU A 178 32.26 0.10 -16.59
N ASN A 179 32.59 -1.19 -16.63
CA ASN A 179 32.85 -1.92 -17.86
C ASN A 179 31.58 -2.61 -18.39
N GLY A 180 30.42 -2.41 -17.75
CA GLY A 180 29.15 -3.04 -18.09
C GLY A 180 29.01 -4.47 -17.57
N GLN A 181 29.92 -4.97 -16.73
CA GLN A 181 29.83 -6.31 -16.18
C GLN A 181 28.88 -6.35 -14.97
N SER A 182 27.85 -7.19 -15.07
CA SER A 182 26.88 -7.39 -13.99
C SER A 182 27.30 -8.48 -12.99
N SER A 183 26.94 -8.30 -11.73
CA SER A 183 27.11 -9.29 -10.64
C SER A 183 25.85 -9.33 -9.79
N THR A 184 25.45 -10.53 -9.35
CA THR A 184 24.25 -10.73 -8.54
C THR A 184 24.60 -11.44 -7.24
N ALA A 185 24.14 -10.88 -6.11
CA ALA A 185 24.21 -11.54 -4.81
C ALA A 185 22.79 -11.80 -4.29
N LEU A 186 22.57 -12.99 -3.72
CA LEU A 186 21.30 -13.41 -3.15
C LEU A 186 21.47 -13.70 -1.66
N TYR A 187 20.52 -13.26 -0.85
CA TYR A 187 20.41 -13.63 0.57
C TYR A 187 19.03 -14.22 0.81
N ASN A 188 18.97 -15.45 1.30
CA ASN A 188 17.73 -16.21 1.49
C ASN A 188 16.81 -15.62 2.57
N ASN A 189 17.38 -14.80 3.46
CA ASN A 189 16.62 -14.12 4.49
C ASN A 189 17.21 -12.74 4.72
N PHE A 190 16.32 -11.75 4.82
CA PHE A 190 16.63 -10.35 4.97
C PHE A 190 15.56 -9.71 5.83
N ARG A 191 15.98 -9.18 6.99
CA ARG A 191 15.09 -8.48 7.92
C ARG A 191 15.76 -7.22 8.43
N VAL A 192 15.00 -6.14 8.51
CA VAL A 192 15.44 -4.87 9.08
C VAL A 192 14.75 -4.69 10.43
N ALA A 193 15.50 -4.34 11.47
CA ALA A 193 14.95 -4.04 12.79
C ALA A 193 14.21 -2.69 12.81
N ASN A 194 13.54 -2.35 13.91
CA ASN A 194 12.88 -1.05 14.05
C ASN A 194 13.88 0.08 14.39
N GLU A 195 13.39 1.31 14.48
CA GLU A 195 14.21 2.49 14.80
C GLU A 195 14.93 2.39 16.15
N SER A 196 14.23 1.92 17.20
CA SER A 196 14.82 1.75 18.55
C SER A 196 15.99 0.77 18.58
N GLU A 197 16.05 -0.11 17.59
CA GLU A 197 17.10 -1.09 17.38
C GLU A 197 18.14 -0.65 16.34
N GLY A 198 18.05 0.59 15.85
CA GLY A 198 18.97 1.20 14.89
C GLY A 198 18.79 0.71 13.45
N TYR A 199 17.62 0.16 13.08
CA TYR A 199 17.37 -0.47 11.78
C TYR A 199 18.39 -1.56 11.40
N ARG A 200 19.01 -2.20 12.39
CA ARG A 200 20.04 -3.21 12.14
C ARG A 200 19.50 -4.41 11.36
N LEU A 201 20.35 -4.96 10.51
CA LEU A 201 20.07 -6.16 9.73
C LEU A 201 20.01 -7.39 10.64
N LYS A 202 18.93 -8.17 10.50
CA LYS A 202 18.66 -9.40 11.23
C LYS A 202 18.55 -10.58 10.28
N ASP A 203 18.91 -11.76 10.79
CA ASP A 203 18.70 -13.07 10.17
C ASP A 203 19.27 -13.24 8.73
N LEU A 204 20.31 -12.47 8.40
CA LEU A 204 20.92 -12.45 7.08
C LEU A 204 21.65 -13.76 6.75
N THR A 205 21.18 -14.48 5.72
CA THR A 205 21.80 -15.73 5.25
C THR A 205 22.17 -15.62 3.77
N TYR A 206 23.48 -15.58 3.47
CA TYR A 206 23.97 -15.52 2.10
C TYR A 206 23.69 -16.83 1.35
N ASN A 207 23.26 -16.72 0.09
CA ASN A 207 23.05 -17.86 -0.77
C ASN A 207 24.33 -18.18 -1.56
N ALA A 208 24.98 -19.29 -1.21
CA ALA A 208 26.26 -19.71 -1.79
C ALA A 208 26.21 -20.03 -3.29
N THR A 209 25.03 -20.13 -3.91
CA THR A 209 24.89 -20.35 -5.36
C THR A 209 24.84 -19.05 -6.18
N SER A 210 24.88 -17.87 -5.56
CA SER A 210 24.84 -16.61 -6.31
C SER A 210 26.09 -16.43 -7.17
N SER A 211 25.89 -16.23 -8.47
CA SER A 211 26.95 -16.11 -9.47
C SER A 211 27.79 -14.83 -9.27
N ASN A 212 29.10 -15.00 -9.09
CA ASN A 212 30.06 -13.90 -8.93
C ASN A 212 29.78 -12.95 -7.74
N GLY A 213 28.97 -13.38 -6.76
CA GLY A 213 28.56 -12.58 -5.59
C GLY A 213 29.58 -12.49 -4.46
N GLY A 214 30.72 -13.20 -4.54
CA GLY A 214 31.72 -13.30 -3.46
C GLY A 214 32.36 -11.97 -3.04
N SER A 215 32.17 -10.92 -3.84
CA SER A 215 32.67 -9.57 -3.58
C SER A 215 31.62 -8.59 -3.07
N ILE A 216 30.33 -8.95 -3.04
CA ILE A 216 29.24 -8.08 -2.59
C ILE A 216 28.94 -8.41 -1.12
N VAL A 217 29.13 -7.42 -0.25
CA VAL A 217 28.96 -7.58 1.20
C VAL A 217 27.90 -6.59 1.70
N LEU A 218 26.89 -7.14 2.37
CA LEU A 218 25.97 -6.37 3.21
C LEU A 218 26.69 -6.03 4.52
N LEU A 219 26.98 -4.75 4.73
CA LEU A 219 27.68 -4.30 5.92
C LEU A 219 26.67 -4.12 7.06
N LYS A 220 26.98 -4.73 8.22
CA LYS A 220 26.29 -4.44 9.48
C LYS A 220 26.93 -3.18 10.06
N PRO A 221 26.19 -2.07 10.29
CA PRO A 221 26.76 -0.92 10.95
C PRO A 221 27.27 -1.32 12.32
N THR A 222 28.52 -0.99 12.62
CA THR A 222 29.22 -1.43 13.83
C THR A 222 29.08 -0.46 15.01
N ALA A 223 28.51 0.74 14.82
CA ALA A 223 28.33 1.70 15.91
C ALA A 223 27.20 2.70 15.65
N PHE A 224 26.53 3.13 16.73
CA PHE A 224 25.55 4.22 16.83
C PHE A 224 26.16 5.63 16.63
N TYR A 225 27.28 5.76 15.90
CA TYR A 225 27.97 7.04 15.75
C TYR A 225 27.78 7.60 14.34
N ASN A 226 26.93 8.63 14.29
CA ASN A 226 26.77 9.75 13.36
C ASN A 226 27.13 9.54 11.87
N ASP A 227 26.13 9.87 11.03
CA ASP A 227 26.21 10.20 9.60
C ASP A 227 26.35 9.05 8.59
N LEU A 228 26.20 7.79 9.03
CA LEU A 228 26.21 6.64 8.13
C LEU A 228 24.85 5.95 8.04
N PRO A 229 24.38 5.57 6.84
CA PRO A 229 23.13 4.82 6.71
C PRO A 229 23.21 3.46 7.39
N PRO A 230 22.11 3.00 8.01
CA PRO A 230 22.08 1.75 8.76
C PRO A 230 22.10 0.49 7.88
N ILE A 231 21.93 0.63 6.56
CA ILE A 231 22.08 -0.47 5.60
C ILE A 231 23.09 -0.01 4.55
N GLN A 232 24.19 -0.75 4.45
CA GLN A 232 25.28 -0.42 3.54
C GLN A 232 25.66 -1.62 2.69
N PHE A 233 26.06 -1.33 1.46
CA PHE A 233 26.49 -2.30 0.49
C PHE A 233 27.94 -2.00 0.11
N SER A 234 28.76 -3.03 -0.01
CA SER A 234 30.10 -2.91 -0.57
C SER A 234 30.27 -3.88 -1.72
N LYS A 235 31.00 -3.46 -2.77
CA LYS A 235 31.54 -4.35 -3.81
C LYS A 235 33.06 -4.21 -3.80
N ASN A 236 33.78 -5.33 -3.64
CA ASN A 236 35.25 -5.36 -3.62
C ASN A 236 35.88 -4.46 -2.53
N GLY A 237 35.23 -4.27 -1.38
CA GLY A 237 35.74 -3.43 -0.28
C GLY A 237 35.54 -1.92 -0.47
N ASN A 238 34.99 -1.47 -1.61
CA ASN A 238 34.55 -0.10 -1.79
C ASN A 238 33.12 0.05 -1.28
N TYR A 239 32.88 1.05 -0.42
CA TYR A 239 31.54 1.42 0.02
C TYR A 239 30.75 1.92 -1.18
N ILE A 240 29.52 1.42 -1.34
CA ILE A 240 28.60 1.92 -2.34
C ILE A 240 27.67 2.88 -1.61
N LEU A 241 28.26 4.02 -1.26
CA LEU A 241 27.55 5.28 -1.08
C LEU A 241 27.98 6.09 -2.29
N TYR A 242 27.22 6.05 -3.37
CA TYR A 242 27.33 7.14 -4.34
C TYR A 242 26.37 8.23 -3.92
#